data_AF-A0A9X2WMV6-F1
#
_entry.id   AF-A0A9X2WMV6-F1
#
_cell.length_a   1.000
_cell.length_b   1.000
_cell.length_c   1.000
_cell.angle_alpha   90.00
_cell.angle_beta   90.00
_cell.angle_gamma   90.00
#
_symmetry.space_group_name_H-M   'P 1'
#
loop_
_entity.id
_entity.type
_entity.pdbx_description
1 polymer ?
#
loop_
_entity_poly.entity_id
_entity_poly.type
_entity_poly.pdbx_seq_one_letter_code
_entity_poly.pdbx_strand_id
1 'polypeptide(L)'
;MAKLSKTQFNAIQTVVINRSPRTKFTLNWQNIFDLFAIGEPDGANKYLYFSGKDHDLLREMAQLDTGFDVQNVNFNQPRNTLATQGKKEKYANIRPDANYVLVHLPQDCYLPLSEQYSLRMTVEQAVTICADAQLQHLIVVENLDSFDDITQFSLDESLASVFEQAMVVYRGSGAHSPAGCKRLLAEIARHEVLQTRIKVGAFTDLDPAGIQIAHLLQGCGYLIAPVLAYDSIRSLLKFNDADDFDKQWRQQRYLNKAELHQWHNLANCLQQYRISIKQQHMLAHKLPLTLMPLHSSF
;
A
#
# COMPACT_ATOMS: atom_id res chain seq x y z
N MET A 1 -32.31 5.45 14.69
CA MET A 1 -32.10 6.78 14.09
C MET A 1 -30.97 6.68 13.08
N ALA A 2 -31.21 7.15 11.85
CA ALA A 2 -30.16 7.24 10.84
C ALA A 2 -29.09 8.25 11.32
N LYS A 3 -27.82 7.92 11.13
CA LYS A 3 -26.68 8.71 11.63
C LYS A 3 -26.00 9.38 10.44
N LEU A 4 -25.36 10.53 10.65
CA LEU A 4 -24.52 11.12 9.61
C LEU A 4 -23.45 10.12 9.19
N SER A 5 -23.15 10.08 7.89
CA SER A 5 -21.94 9.49 7.32
C SER A 5 -20.81 10.52 7.28
N LYS A 6 -19.56 10.09 7.04
CA LYS A 6 -18.41 10.99 6.90
C LYS A 6 -18.57 11.97 5.72
N THR A 7 -19.11 11.49 4.61
CA THR A 7 -19.36 12.33 3.42
C THR A 7 -20.37 13.43 3.72
N GLN A 8 -21.43 13.10 4.47
CA GLN A 8 -22.43 14.09 4.90
C GLN A 8 -21.84 15.08 5.91
N PHE A 9 -21.05 14.61 6.87
CA PHE A 9 -20.35 15.49 7.81
C PHE A 9 -19.43 16.49 7.09
N ASN A 10 -18.62 16.03 6.12
CA ASN A 10 -17.75 16.90 5.34
C ASN A 10 -18.52 17.92 4.49
N ALA A 11 -19.70 17.53 3.98
CA ALA A 11 -20.58 18.45 3.25
C ALA A 11 -21.10 19.57 4.18
N ILE A 12 -21.56 19.21 5.39
CA ILE A 12 -21.97 20.18 6.42
C ILE A 12 -20.80 21.10 6.80
N GLN A 13 -19.63 20.52 7.06
CA GLN A 13 -18.42 21.27 7.40
C GLN A 13 -18.09 22.32 6.34
N THR A 14 -18.18 21.96 5.05
CA THR A 14 -17.94 22.91 3.96
C THR A 14 -18.93 24.07 3.98
N VAL A 15 -20.21 23.81 4.18
CA VAL A 15 -21.26 24.86 4.23
C VAL A 15 -21.10 25.76 5.44
N VAL A 16 -20.82 25.18 6.62
CA VAL A 16 -20.68 25.94 7.87
C VAL A 16 -19.41 26.80 7.87
N ILE A 17 -18.26 26.24 7.49
CA ILE A 17 -16.98 26.98 7.48
C ILE A 17 -17.04 28.12 6.46
N ASN A 18 -17.52 27.85 5.25
CA ASN A 18 -17.57 28.86 4.19
C ASN A 18 -18.77 29.81 4.32
N ARG A 19 -19.64 29.61 5.33
CA ARG A 19 -20.94 30.28 5.45
C ARG A 19 -21.70 30.34 4.12
N SER A 20 -21.74 29.20 3.43
CA SER A 20 -22.32 29.13 2.10
C SER A 20 -23.82 29.42 2.17
N PRO A 21 -24.35 30.39 1.39
CA PRO A 21 -25.77 30.75 1.46
C PRO A 21 -26.69 29.70 0.85
N ARG A 22 -26.14 28.81 0.01
CA ARG A 22 -26.86 27.68 -0.58
C ARG A 22 -25.90 26.59 -1.05
N THR A 23 -26.44 25.40 -1.28
CA THR A 23 -25.76 24.27 -1.92
C THR A 23 -26.67 23.60 -2.95
N LYS A 24 -26.11 22.81 -3.88
CA LYS A 24 -26.94 21.97 -4.77
C LYS A 24 -27.67 20.93 -3.93
N PHE A 25 -28.96 20.75 -4.17
CA PHE A 25 -29.80 19.81 -3.44
C PHE A 25 -29.68 18.37 -3.97
N THR A 26 -28.45 17.86 -3.94
CA THR A 26 -28.11 16.50 -4.37
C THR A 26 -28.67 15.45 -3.41
N LEU A 27 -28.70 14.17 -3.81
CA LEU A 27 -29.13 13.07 -2.94
C LEU A 27 -28.42 13.07 -1.57
N ASN A 28 -27.14 13.45 -1.52
CA ASN A 28 -26.40 13.57 -0.26
C ASN A 28 -26.98 14.66 0.66
N TRP A 29 -27.38 15.81 0.10
CA TRP A 29 -27.99 16.92 0.84
C TRP A 29 -29.47 16.69 1.14
N GLN A 30 -30.20 15.97 0.29
CA GLN A 30 -31.57 15.50 0.58
C GLN A 30 -31.55 14.62 1.83
N ASN A 31 -30.64 13.64 1.90
CA ASN A 31 -30.49 12.81 3.09
C ASN A 31 -30.10 13.60 4.35
N ILE A 32 -29.32 14.69 4.24
CA ILE A 32 -29.02 15.58 5.38
C ILE A 32 -30.26 16.37 5.79
N PHE A 33 -31.01 16.87 4.82
CA PHE A 33 -32.26 17.59 5.05
C PHE A 33 -33.31 16.69 5.69
N ASP A 34 -33.46 15.45 5.24
CA ASP A 34 -34.39 14.48 5.85
C ASP A 34 -34.02 14.14 7.30
N LEU A 35 -32.73 14.23 7.65
CA LEU A 35 -32.24 13.98 9.00
C LEU A 35 -32.50 15.13 9.98
N PHE A 36 -32.30 16.38 9.53
CA PHE A 36 -32.28 17.54 10.43
C PHE A 36 -33.36 18.58 10.14
N ALA A 37 -33.97 18.55 8.95
CA ALA A 37 -34.90 19.55 8.46
C ALA A 37 -34.37 20.99 8.56
N ILE A 38 -33.09 21.21 8.23
CA ILE A 38 -32.42 22.52 8.29
C ILE A 38 -32.20 23.07 6.87
N GLY A 39 -32.55 24.34 6.68
CA GLY A 39 -32.53 25.04 5.40
C GLY A 39 -33.85 24.93 4.64
N GLU A 40 -33.90 25.55 3.46
CA GLU A 40 -35.11 25.62 2.64
C GLU A 40 -34.81 25.25 1.17
N PRO A 41 -35.41 24.17 0.64
CA PRO A 41 -35.29 23.84 -0.78
C PRO A 41 -35.92 24.93 -1.65
N ASP A 42 -35.33 25.22 -2.80
CA ASP A 42 -36.01 26.06 -3.79
C ASP A 42 -37.22 25.33 -4.39
N GLY A 43 -38.17 26.08 -4.95
CA GLY A 43 -39.39 25.51 -5.55
C GLY A 43 -39.12 24.55 -6.72
N ALA A 44 -37.89 24.50 -7.24
CA ALA A 44 -37.45 23.57 -8.27
C ALA A 44 -36.61 22.38 -7.73
N ASN A 45 -36.41 22.28 -6.41
CA ASN A 45 -35.58 21.27 -5.72
C ASN A 45 -34.16 21.11 -6.28
N LYS A 46 -33.59 22.19 -6.82
CA LYS A 46 -32.24 22.26 -7.35
C LYS A 46 -31.24 22.74 -6.31
N TYR A 47 -31.66 23.61 -5.39
CA TYR A 47 -30.81 24.20 -4.36
C TYR A 47 -31.45 24.13 -2.99
N LEU A 48 -30.62 24.00 -1.96
CA LEU A 48 -31.00 24.13 -0.56
C LEU A 48 -30.36 25.42 -0.02
N TYR A 49 -31.18 26.33 0.49
CA TYR A 49 -30.77 27.63 1.00
C TYR A 49 -30.61 27.60 2.52
N PHE A 50 -29.68 28.41 3.02
CA PHE A 50 -29.36 28.50 4.44
C PHE A 50 -29.38 29.94 4.92
N SER A 51 -30.12 30.20 6.00
CA SER A 51 -30.03 31.41 6.80
C SER A 51 -28.84 31.35 7.75
N GLY A 52 -28.47 32.48 8.37
CA GLY A 52 -27.39 32.49 9.37
C GLY A 52 -27.64 31.56 10.55
N LYS A 53 -28.90 31.38 10.97
CA LYS A 53 -29.28 30.44 12.05
C LYS A 53 -29.12 28.98 11.62
N ASP A 54 -29.30 28.68 10.33
CA ASP A 54 -29.16 27.32 9.81
C ASP A 54 -27.71 26.84 9.87
N HIS A 55 -26.71 27.73 9.70
CA HIS A 55 -25.30 27.36 9.87
C HIS A 55 -25.00 26.94 11.32
N ASP A 56 -25.55 27.66 12.30
CA ASP A 56 -25.38 27.35 13.72
C ASP A 56 -26.07 26.04 14.09
N LEU A 57 -27.30 25.84 13.60
CA LEU A 57 -28.05 24.59 13.80
C LEU A 57 -27.36 23.38 13.13
N LEU A 58 -26.84 23.55 11.91
CA LEU A 58 -26.09 22.50 11.22
C LEU A 58 -24.84 22.08 12.00
N ARG A 59 -24.12 23.05 12.57
CA ARG A 59 -22.96 22.79 13.44
C ARG A 59 -23.36 22.03 14.69
N GLU A 60 -24.39 22.49 15.39
CA GLU A 60 -24.88 21.87 16.62
C GLU A 60 -25.34 20.43 16.37
N MET A 61 -26.17 20.20 15.34
CA MET A 61 -26.68 18.87 15.01
C MET A 61 -25.58 17.91 14.59
N ALA A 62 -24.59 18.37 13.82
CA ALA A 62 -23.43 17.57 13.47
C ALA A 62 -22.58 17.20 14.71
N GLN A 63 -22.43 18.12 15.66
CA GLN A 63 -21.72 17.88 16.92
C GLN A 63 -22.49 16.93 17.84
N LEU A 64 -23.81 17.02 17.92
CA LEU A 64 -24.64 16.11 18.72
C LEU A 64 -24.57 14.66 18.19
N ASP A 65 -24.67 14.46 16.86
CA ASP A 65 -24.64 13.13 16.25
C ASP A 65 -23.24 12.49 16.32
N THR A 66 -22.19 13.27 16.01
CA THR A 66 -20.84 12.72 15.82
C THR A 66 -19.91 12.93 17.02
N GLY A 67 -20.21 13.89 17.89
CA GLY A 67 -19.31 14.39 18.93
C GLY A 67 -18.28 15.41 18.42
N PHE A 68 -18.17 15.63 17.10
CA PHE A 68 -17.18 16.53 16.51
C PHE A 68 -17.78 17.89 16.17
N ASP A 69 -17.10 18.94 16.58
CA ASP A 69 -17.37 20.28 16.09
C ASP A 69 -16.81 20.45 14.67
N VAL A 70 -17.67 20.72 13.69
CA VAL A 70 -17.31 20.89 12.28
C VAL A 70 -16.26 21.98 12.05
N GLN A 71 -16.11 22.96 12.95
CA GLN A 71 -15.09 24.01 12.81
C GLN A 71 -13.71 23.59 13.33
N ASN A 72 -13.66 22.66 14.29
CA ASN A 72 -12.47 22.40 15.10
C ASN A 72 -11.94 20.96 14.97
N VAL A 73 -12.60 20.10 14.18
CA VAL A 73 -12.15 18.72 13.97
C VAL A 73 -11.14 18.60 12.82
N ASN A 74 -10.02 17.95 13.11
CA ASN A 74 -9.05 17.51 12.09
C ASN A 74 -9.14 15.99 11.91
N PHE A 75 -9.55 15.51 10.73
CA PHE A 75 -9.60 14.07 10.46
C PHE A 75 -8.25 13.45 10.09
N ASN A 76 -7.20 14.24 9.90
CA ASN A 76 -5.83 13.77 9.60
C ASN A 76 -5.06 13.41 10.88
N GLN A 77 -5.70 12.62 11.75
CA GLN A 77 -5.10 12.09 12.97
C GLN A 77 -5.48 10.61 13.15
N PRO A 78 -4.75 9.84 13.97
CA PRO A 78 -5.07 8.44 14.23
C PRO A 78 -6.45 8.24 14.87
N ARG A 79 -7.06 7.07 14.67
CA ARG A 79 -8.37 6.73 15.26
C ARG A 79 -8.41 6.88 16.77
N ASN A 80 -7.35 6.49 17.47
CA ASN A 80 -7.30 6.58 18.95
C ASN A 80 -7.36 8.04 19.41
N THR A 81 -6.68 8.95 18.72
CA THR A 81 -6.72 10.39 18.99
C THR A 81 -8.09 10.99 18.64
N LEU A 82 -8.73 10.52 17.57
CA LEU A 82 -10.09 10.92 17.21
C LEU A 82 -11.13 10.42 18.20
N ALA A 83 -10.93 9.24 18.79
CA ALA A 83 -11.83 8.67 19.79
C ALA A 83 -11.90 9.51 21.08
N THR A 84 -10.83 10.24 21.43
CA THR A 84 -10.87 11.16 22.59
C THR A 84 -11.64 12.45 22.28
N GLN A 85 -11.96 12.73 21.02
CA GLN A 85 -12.62 13.96 20.57
C GLN A 85 -14.08 13.76 20.20
N GLY A 86 -14.54 12.53 19.95
CA GLY A 86 -15.92 12.26 19.53
C GLY A 86 -16.28 10.79 19.36
N LYS A 87 -17.52 10.53 18.95
CA LYS A 87 -18.16 9.20 18.92
C LYS A 87 -17.94 8.43 17.60
N LYS A 88 -17.27 9.04 16.63
CA LYS A 88 -17.12 8.52 15.25
C LYS A 88 -15.64 8.42 14.86
N GLU A 89 -14.85 7.72 15.65
CA GLU A 89 -13.41 7.51 15.47
C GLU A 89 -13.06 6.94 14.08
N LYS A 90 -13.96 6.18 13.46
CA LYS A 90 -13.82 5.65 12.09
C LYS A 90 -13.76 6.74 11.02
N TYR A 91 -14.00 8.01 11.36
CA TYR A 91 -13.83 9.14 10.45
C TYR A 91 -12.37 9.57 10.30
N ALA A 92 -11.42 8.96 11.01
CA ALA A 92 -9.99 9.17 10.77
C ALA A 92 -9.59 8.90 9.31
N ASN A 93 -8.79 9.80 8.74
CA ASN A 93 -8.15 9.59 7.44
C ASN A 93 -6.91 8.71 7.58
N ILE A 94 -6.22 8.75 8.73
CA ILE A 94 -5.08 7.88 9.00
C ILE A 94 -5.60 6.50 9.38
N ARG A 95 -5.40 5.54 8.46
CA ARG A 95 -5.69 4.13 8.74
C ARG A 95 -4.71 3.63 9.82
N PRO A 96 -5.16 2.79 10.77
CA PRO A 96 -4.28 2.22 11.79
C PRO A 96 -3.01 1.58 11.22
N ASP A 97 -3.10 0.97 10.03
CA ASP A 97 -1.98 0.27 9.37
C ASP A 97 -1.08 1.17 8.53
N ALA A 98 -1.39 2.45 8.35
CA ALA A 98 -0.58 3.34 7.51
C ALA A 98 0.82 3.63 8.09
N ASN A 99 1.01 3.39 9.38
CA ASN A 99 2.27 3.57 10.10
C ASN A 99 2.95 2.25 10.48
N TYR A 100 2.42 1.11 10.05
CA TYR A 100 2.95 -0.20 10.39
C TYR A 100 3.37 -0.96 9.15
N VAL A 101 4.36 -1.83 9.33
CA VAL A 101 4.84 -2.79 8.35
C VAL A 101 4.80 -4.19 8.95
N LEU A 102 4.61 -5.18 8.10
CA LEU A 102 4.76 -6.59 8.45
C LEU A 102 6.08 -7.07 7.87
N VAL A 103 6.96 -7.62 8.73
CA VAL A 103 8.35 -7.91 8.37
C VAL A 103 8.79 -9.29 8.83
N HIS A 104 9.73 -9.89 8.08
CA HIS A 104 10.67 -10.89 8.59
C HIS A 104 12.05 -10.25 8.73
N LEU A 105 12.76 -10.61 9.79
CA LEU A 105 14.13 -10.18 10.06
C LEU A 105 15.10 -11.34 9.86
N PRO A 106 16.41 -11.10 9.81
CA PRO A 106 17.41 -12.16 9.95
C PRO A 106 17.30 -12.86 11.30
N GLN A 107 17.72 -14.13 11.37
CA GLN A 107 17.56 -14.97 12.56
C GLN A 107 18.18 -14.33 13.82
N ASP A 108 19.35 -13.70 13.68
CA ASP A 108 20.06 -13.05 14.79
C ASP A 108 19.31 -11.86 15.41
N CYS A 109 18.30 -11.33 14.70
CA CYS A 109 17.47 -10.23 15.20
C CYS A 109 16.29 -10.70 16.07
N TYR A 110 16.03 -12.01 16.18
CA TYR A 110 14.88 -12.54 16.92
C TYR A 110 15.16 -12.89 18.39
N LEU A 111 16.37 -12.71 18.91
CA LEU A 111 16.72 -13.12 20.27
C LEU A 111 15.75 -12.53 21.33
N PRO A 112 15.12 -13.33 22.21
CA PRO A 112 15.40 -14.75 22.52
C PRO A 112 14.47 -15.77 21.82
N LEU A 113 13.67 -15.36 20.83
CA LEU A 113 12.74 -16.24 20.14
C LEU A 113 13.49 -17.21 19.21
N SER A 114 13.15 -18.50 19.28
CA SER A 114 13.83 -19.57 18.54
C SER A 114 13.33 -19.79 17.12
N GLU A 115 12.23 -19.14 16.74
CA GLU A 115 11.58 -19.30 15.42
C GLU A 115 11.55 -17.96 14.68
N GLN A 116 11.50 -18.02 13.35
CA GLN A 116 11.33 -16.83 12.51
C GLN A 116 9.85 -16.47 12.45
N TYR A 117 9.50 -15.32 13.02
CA TYR A 117 8.12 -14.82 13.07
C TYR A 117 7.92 -13.64 12.14
N SER A 118 6.73 -13.53 11.55
CA SER A 118 6.31 -12.27 10.95
C SER A 118 5.98 -11.26 12.05
N LEU A 119 6.67 -10.13 12.08
CA LEU A 119 6.50 -9.08 13.08
C LEU A 119 5.75 -7.89 12.49
N ARG A 120 4.69 -7.45 13.17
CA ARG A 120 4.04 -6.17 12.86
C ARG A 120 4.65 -5.07 13.74
N MET A 121 5.33 -4.11 13.13
CA MET A 121 6.03 -3.02 13.84
C MET A 121 5.79 -1.68 13.17
N THR A 122 6.11 -0.58 13.86
CA THR A 122 6.01 0.75 13.24
C THR A 122 7.11 0.95 12.21
N VAL A 123 6.89 1.88 11.27
CA VAL A 123 7.91 2.26 10.28
C VAL A 123 9.19 2.74 10.97
N GLU A 124 9.07 3.52 12.05
CA GLU A 124 10.21 4.03 12.81
C GLU A 124 11.04 2.89 13.43
N GLN A 125 10.37 1.89 14.01
CA GLN A 125 11.05 0.70 14.56
C GLN A 125 11.81 -0.07 13.46
N ALA A 126 11.19 -0.25 12.28
CA ALA A 126 11.84 -0.90 11.16
C ALA A 126 13.08 -0.13 10.67
N VAL A 127 13.01 1.20 10.59
CA VAL A 127 14.17 2.05 10.23
C VAL A 127 15.29 1.91 11.26
N THR A 128 14.98 1.92 12.56
CA THR A 128 15.96 1.72 13.63
C THR A 128 16.63 0.35 13.53
N ILE A 129 15.87 -0.73 13.32
CA ILE A 129 16.44 -2.09 13.16
C ILE A 129 17.37 -2.16 11.94
N CYS A 130 16.95 -1.58 10.81
CA CYS A 130 17.79 -1.47 9.61
C CYS A 130 19.14 -0.77 9.90
N ALA A 131 19.14 0.24 10.77
CA ALA A 131 20.35 0.94 11.19
C ALA A 131 21.20 0.09 12.15
N ASP A 132 20.61 -0.36 13.26
CA ASP A 132 21.30 -1.02 14.37
C ASP A 132 21.84 -2.40 14.00
N ALA A 133 21.04 -3.21 13.30
CA ALA A 133 21.45 -4.55 12.86
C ALA A 133 22.33 -4.51 11.59
N GLN A 134 22.68 -3.32 11.11
CA GLN A 134 23.51 -3.12 9.92
C GLN A 134 23.05 -3.91 8.68
N LEU A 135 21.73 -4.01 8.48
CA LEU A 135 21.14 -4.69 7.33
C LEU A 135 21.53 -4.06 6.00
N GLN A 136 21.87 -4.88 5.00
CA GLN A 136 22.30 -4.42 3.68
C GLN A 136 21.15 -4.44 2.66
N HIS A 137 20.06 -5.15 2.96
CA HIS A 137 18.99 -5.37 2.02
C HIS A 137 17.60 -5.12 2.63
N LEU A 138 16.70 -4.65 1.77
CA LEU A 138 15.28 -4.57 2.08
C LEU A 138 14.50 -5.22 0.93
N ILE A 139 13.90 -6.38 1.18
CA ILE A 139 13.17 -7.14 0.16
C ILE A 139 11.69 -6.91 0.33
N VAL A 140 11.02 -6.37 -0.69
CA VAL A 140 9.58 -6.15 -0.68
C VAL A 140 8.87 -7.30 -1.38
N VAL A 141 8.02 -8.04 -0.65
CA VAL A 141 7.28 -9.20 -1.15
C VAL A 141 5.85 -8.79 -1.51
N GLU A 142 5.39 -9.20 -2.69
CA GLU A 142 4.08 -8.84 -3.22
C GLU A 142 2.90 -9.49 -2.50
N ASN A 143 2.92 -10.81 -2.37
CA ASN A 143 1.79 -11.60 -1.88
C ASN A 143 2.00 -11.99 -0.40
N LEU A 144 0.90 -12.03 0.37
CA LEU A 144 0.97 -12.24 1.82
C LEU A 144 1.37 -13.68 2.16
N ASP A 145 0.79 -14.65 1.47
CA ASP A 145 1.12 -16.07 1.60
C ASP A 145 2.58 -16.35 1.20
N SER A 146 3.07 -15.77 0.10
CA SER A 146 4.49 -15.84 -0.27
C SER A 146 5.41 -15.20 0.77
N PHE A 147 4.92 -14.17 1.46
CA PHE A 147 5.65 -13.53 2.56
C PHE A 147 5.66 -14.43 3.81
N ASP A 148 4.54 -15.07 4.15
CA ASP A 148 4.42 -15.98 5.30
C ASP A 148 5.29 -17.24 5.08
N ASP A 149 5.38 -17.73 3.83
CA ASP A 149 6.17 -18.90 3.44
C ASP A 149 7.59 -18.54 2.92
N ILE A 150 8.09 -17.33 3.20
CA ILE A 150 9.32 -16.82 2.56
C ILE A 150 10.54 -17.73 2.75
N THR A 151 10.62 -18.42 3.88
CA THR A 151 11.72 -19.30 4.28
C THR A 151 11.70 -20.66 3.56
N GLN A 152 10.59 -20.97 2.88
CA GLN A 152 10.38 -22.25 2.18
C GLN A 152 10.76 -22.18 0.69
N PHE A 153 11.04 -20.98 0.16
CA PHE A 153 11.47 -20.83 -1.23
C PHE A 153 12.87 -21.40 -1.46
N SER A 154 13.08 -22.01 -2.63
CA SER A 154 14.38 -22.49 -3.04
C SER A 154 15.24 -21.32 -3.53
N LEU A 155 16.31 -21.00 -2.83
CA LEU A 155 17.22 -19.91 -3.17
C LEU A 155 18.53 -20.48 -3.72
N ASP A 156 19.16 -19.78 -4.67
CA ASP A 156 20.58 -20.03 -4.97
C ASP A 156 21.49 -19.45 -3.86
N GLU A 157 22.78 -19.77 -3.91
CA GLU A 157 23.75 -19.36 -2.87
C GLU A 157 23.88 -17.83 -2.76
N SER A 158 23.81 -17.12 -3.89
CA SER A 158 23.91 -15.66 -3.93
C SER A 158 22.71 -15.01 -3.25
N LEU A 159 21.51 -15.49 -3.54
CA LEU A 159 20.28 -14.97 -2.97
C LEU A 159 20.13 -15.37 -1.50
N ALA A 160 20.55 -16.58 -1.12
CA ALA A 160 20.56 -17.01 0.30
C ALA A 160 21.38 -16.02 1.16
N SER A 161 22.57 -15.64 0.69
CA SER A 161 23.44 -14.65 1.38
C SER A 161 22.77 -13.28 1.50
N VAL A 162 21.97 -12.87 0.50
CA VAL A 162 21.18 -11.62 0.56
C VAL A 162 20.12 -11.69 1.65
N PHE A 163 19.41 -12.82 1.77
CA PHE A 163 18.36 -13.00 2.78
C PHE A 163 18.89 -12.99 4.22
N GLU A 164 20.12 -13.46 4.45
CA GLU A 164 20.78 -13.38 5.77
C GLU A 164 21.00 -11.95 6.26
N GLN A 165 21.05 -10.97 5.34
CA GLN A 165 21.26 -9.55 5.63
C GLN A 165 20.07 -8.68 5.24
N ALA A 166 18.91 -9.30 5.00
CA ALA A 166 17.71 -8.62 4.55
C ALA A 166 16.66 -8.49 5.64
N MET A 167 16.02 -7.32 5.70
CA MET A 167 14.65 -7.24 6.20
C MET A 167 13.72 -7.54 5.03
N VAL A 168 12.85 -8.54 5.20
CA VAL A 168 11.79 -8.84 4.24
C VAL A 168 10.52 -8.12 4.69
N VAL A 169 9.85 -7.42 3.80
CA VAL A 169 8.66 -6.61 4.11
C VAL A 169 7.52 -6.97 3.18
N TYR A 170 6.35 -7.22 3.74
CA TYR A 170 5.14 -7.37 2.94
C TYR A 170 4.72 -6.01 2.37
N ARG A 171 4.49 -5.93 1.05
CA ARG A 171 4.14 -4.67 0.39
C ARG A 171 2.80 -4.06 0.84
N GLY A 172 1.91 -4.90 1.38
CA GLY A 172 0.53 -4.55 1.69
C GLY A 172 -0.50 -4.85 0.58
N SER A 173 -1.77 -4.94 0.97
CA SER A 173 -2.94 -5.13 0.11
C SER A 173 -4.15 -4.33 0.64
N GLY A 174 -5.36 -4.64 0.18
CA GLY A 174 -6.58 -3.99 0.69
C GLY A 174 -6.75 -4.14 2.21
N ALA A 175 -6.40 -5.31 2.76
CA ALA A 175 -6.49 -5.62 4.19
C ALA A 175 -5.31 -5.03 5.00
N HIS A 176 -4.10 -4.99 4.41
CA HIS A 176 -2.90 -4.42 5.04
C HIS A 176 -2.41 -3.23 4.24
N SER A 177 -2.63 -2.00 4.71
CA SER A 177 -2.38 -0.81 3.87
C SER A 177 -0.96 -0.76 3.28
N PRO A 178 -0.80 -0.55 1.95
CA PRO A 178 0.52 -0.35 1.34
C PRO A 178 1.23 0.93 1.77
N ALA A 179 0.55 1.81 2.52
CA ALA A 179 1.09 3.10 2.95
C ALA A 179 2.30 2.94 3.89
N GLY A 180 2.29 1.93 4.76
CA GLY A 180 3.42 1.65 5.67
C GLY A 180 4.70 1.29 4.91
N CYS A 181 4.61 0.35 3.96
CA CYS A 181 5.74 -0.03 3.12
C CYS A 181 6.27 1.16 2.30
N LYS A 182 5.37 1.97 1.70
CA LYS A 182 5.77 3.18 0.96
C LYS A 182 6.46 4.20 1.86
N ARG A 183 5.97 4.38 3.08
CA ARG A 183 6.56 5.29 4.05
C ARG A 183 7.94 4.79 4.48
N LEU A 184 8.09 3.50 4.77
CA LEU A 184 9.38 2.89 5.09
C LEU A 184 10.42 3.17 3.99
N LEU A 185 10.10 2.89 2.73
CA LEU A 185 10.99 3.17 1.60
C LEU A 185 11.36 4.66 1.49
N ALA A 186 10.40 5.55 1.74
CA ALA A 186 10.65 6.98 1.74
C ALA A 186 11.56 7.44 2.89
N GLU A 187 11.44 6.85 4.08
CA GLU A 187 12.33 7.13 5.21
C GLU A 187 13.75 6.60 4.93
N ILE A 188 13.88 5.36 4.42
CA ILE A 188 15.18 4.81 4.00
C ILE A 188 15.86 5.71 2.96
N ALA A 189 15.13 6.15 1.94
CA ALA A 189 15.66 6.99 0.88
C ALA A 189 16.06 8.42 1.33
N ARG A 190 15.55 8.91 2.47
CA ARG A 190 15.93 10.21 3.04
C ARG A 190 17.00 10.10 4.12
N HIS A 191 17.22 8.89 4.65
CA HIS A 191 18.16 8.68 5.73
C HIS A 191 19.59 8.65 5.20
N GLU A 192 20.45 9.52 5.74
CA GLU A 192 21.81 9.79 5.23
C GLU A 192 22.66 8.53 5.03
N VAL A 193 22.68 7.64 6.04
CA VAL A 193 23.43 6.38 6.02
C VAL A 193 22.68 5.25 5.29
N LEU A 194 21.36 5.12 5.46
CA LEU A 194 20.63 3.96 4.95
C LEU A 194 20.42 4.03 3.44
N GLN A 195 20.26 5.23 2.87
CA GLN A 195 20.03 5.40 1.44
C GLN A 195 21.17 4.85 0.56
N THR A 196 22.41 4.85 1.06
CA THR A 196 23.59 4.36 0.33
C THR A 196 23.92 2.90 0.65
N ARG A 197 23.48 2.43 1.83
CA ARG A 197 23.80 1.09 2.34
C ARG A 197 22.74 0.06 1.96
N ILE A 198 21.46 0.40 2.07
CA ILE A 198 20.37 -0.55 1.85
C ILE A 198 20.04 -0.64 0.36
N LYS A 199 20.19 -1.85 -0.17
CA LYS A 199 19.73 -2.21 -1.52
C LYS A 199 18.30 -2.73 -1.44
N VAL A 200 17.37 -2.02 -2.07
CA VAL A 200 15.96 -2.43 -2.13
C VAL A 200 15.75 -3.44 -3.25
N GLY A 201 15.10 -4.55 -2.95
CA GLY A 201 14.72 -5.59 -3.90
C GLY A 201 13.21 -5.83 -3.92
N ALA A 202 12.71 -6.36 -5.02
CA ALA A 202 11.31 -6.76 -5.16
C ALA A 202 11.20 -8.27 -5.41
N PHE A 203 10.34 -8.95 -4.65
CA PHE A 203 9.91 -10.31 -4.93
C PHE A 203 8.42 -10.31 -5.27
N THR A 204 8.14 -10.42 -6.57
CA THR A 204 6.80 -10.29 -7.15
C THR A 204 6.45 -11.52 -7.98
N ASP A 205 5.22 -11.60 -8.48
CA ASP A 205 4.89 -12.57 -9.51
C ASP A 205 5.76 -12.36 -10.76
N LEU A 206 6.08 -13.44 -11.48
CA LEU A 206 6.80 -13.38 -12.74
C LEU A 206 5.79 -13.13 -13.86
N ASP A 207 5.31 -11.89 -13.91
CA ASP A 207 4.33 -11.41 -14.87
C ASP A 207 4.51 -9.89 -15.15
N PRO A 208 3.81 -9.30 -16.14
CA PRO A 208 3.90 -7.87 -16.41
C PRO A 208 3.58 -6.97 -15.21
N ALA A 209 2.62 -7.35 -14.35
CA ALA A 209 2.25 -6.60 -13.17
C ALA A 209 3.39 -6.58 -12.14
N GLY A 210 4.00 -7.74 -11.87
CA GLY A 210 5.11 -7.91 -10.96
C GLY A 210 6.34 -7.11 -11.37
N ILE A 211 6.68 -7.07 -12.67
CA ILE A 211 7.76 -6.18 -13.16
C ILE A 211 7.36 -4.72 -12.99
N GLN A 212 6.13 -4.33 -13.32
CA GLN A 212 5.68 -2.94 -13.12
C GLN A 212 5.76 -2.53 -11.64
N ILE A 213 5.38 -3.41 -10.72
CA ILE A 213 5.47 -3.18 -9.28
C ILE A 213 6.92 -2.96 -8.87
N ALA A 214 7.82 -3.88 -9.27
CA ALA A 214 9.24 -3.78 -8.98
C ALA A 214 9.85 -2.47 -9.53
N HIS A 215 9.49 -2.09 -10.74
CA HIS A 215 10.01 -0.88 -11.41
C HIS A 215 9.47 0.42 -10.78
N LEU A 216 8.24 0.42 -10.27
CA LEU A 216 7.65 1.57 -9.59
C LEU A 216 8.03 1.66 -8.09
N LEU A 217 8.71 0.66 -7.56
CA LEU A 217 9.11 0.59 -6.17
C LEU A 217 10.32 1.53 -5.93
N GLN A 218 10.19 2.43 -4.94
CA GLN A 218 11.21 3.44 -4.67
C GLN A 218 12.55 2.81 -4.30
N GLY A 219 13.60 3.18 -5.03
CA GLY A 219 14.97 2.72 -4.79
C GLY A 219 15.22 1.25 -5.16
N CYS A 220 14.26 0.58 -5.81
CA CYS A 220 14.40 -0.81 -6.21
C CYS A 220 15.55 -0.98 -7.20
N GLY A 221 16.53 -1.80 -6.83
CA GLY A 221 17.72 -2.07 -7.62
C GLY A 221 17.77 -3.49 -8.18
N TYR A 222 16.90 -4.39 -7.75
CA TYR A 222 16.88 -5.79 -8.21
C TYR A 222 15.51 -6.45 -8.01
N LEU A 223 15.27 -7.46 -8.82
CA LEU A 223 14.10 -8.34 -8.80
C LEU A 223 14.55 -9.73 -8.35
N ILE A 224 13.69 -10.47 -7.66
CA ILE A 224 13.90 -11.89 -7.37
C ILE A 224 13.05 -12.70 -8.35
N ALA A 225 13.69 -13.55 -9.15
CA ALA A 225 13.04 -14.33 -10.20
C ALA A 225 13.60 -15.76 -10.25
N PRO A 226 12.88 -16.73 -10.85
CA PRO A 226 13.44 -18.04 -11.13
C PRO A 226 14.71 -17.95 -11.98
N VAL A 227 15.74 -18.74 -11.68
CA VAL A 227 16.98 -18.85 -12.48
C VAL A 227 16.67 -19.09 -13.96
N LEU A 228 15.68 -19.95 -14.22
CA LEU A 228 15.21 -20.25 -15.57
C LEU A 228 14.66 -19.03 -16.33
N ALA A 229 14.31 -17.93 -15.66
CA ALA A 229 13.90 -16.69 -16.34
C ALA A 229 15.03 -16.08 -17.18
N TYR A 230 16.29 -16.35 -16.82
CA TYR A 230 17.46 -16.01 -17.62
C TYR A 230 17.82 -17.10 -18.64
N ASP A 231 17.97 -18.33 -18.16
CA ASP A 231 18.61 -19.39 -18.95
C ASP A 231 17.68 -20.00 -20.01
N SER A 232 16.41 -20.22 -19.65
CA SER A 232 15.45 -20.93 -20.49
C SER A 232 14.02 -20.61 -20.05
N ILE A 233 13.59 -19.39 -20.33
CA ILE A 233 12.27 -18.90 -19.89
C ILE A 233 11.12 -19.76 -20.43
N ARG A 234 11.32 -20.42 -21.58
CA ARG A 234 10.34 -21.37 -22.16
C ARG A 234 10.10 -22.59 -21.28
N SER A 235 11.09 -23.01 -20.50
CA SER A 235 10.95 -24.12 -19.55
C SER A 235 9.96 -23.81 -18.43
N LEU A 236 9.61 -22.53 -18.23
CA LEU A 236 8.62 -22.09 -17.27
C LEU A 236 7.18 -22.15 -17.81
N LEU A 237 6.96 -22.36 -19.11
CA LEU A 237 5.63 -22.33 -19.73
C LEU A 237 4.65 -23.39 -19.18
N LYS A 238 5.15 -24.47 -18.60
CA LYS A 238 4.33 -25.49 -17.93
C LYS A 238 3.61 -24.99 -16.67
N PHE A 239 4.01 -23.83 -16.13
CA PHE A 239 3.41 -23.20 -14.94
C PHE A 239 2.65 -21.92 -15.27
N ASN A 240 2.52 -21.61 -16.56
CA ASN A 240 2.04 -20.33 -17.05
C ASN A 240 0.51 -20.24 -17.03
N ASP A 241 -0.02 -19.07 -16.68
CA ASP A 241 -1.41 -18.68 -16.90
C ASP A 241 -1.49 -17.59 -17.99
N ALA A 242 -1.66 -18.02 -19.24
CA ALA A 242 -1.75 -17.10 -20.38
C ALA A 242 -3.03 -16.23 -20.35
N ASP A 243 -4.11 -16.71 -19.74
CA ASP A 243 -5.36 -15.94 -19.63
C ASP A 243 -5.22 -14.82 -18.60
N ASP A 244 -4.47 -15.07 -17.52
CA ASP A 244 -4.09 -14.01 -16.59
C ASP A 244 -3.18 -12.97 -17.26
N PHE A 245 -2.18 -13.41 -18.02
CA PHE A 245 -1.30 -12.50 -18.78
C PHE A 245 -2.10 -11.51 -19.66
N ASP A 246 -3.10 -11.99 -20.39
CA ASP A 246 -3.91 -11.17 -21.31
C ASP A 246 -4.71 -10.07 -20.58
N LYS A 247 -5.10 -10.29 -19.32
CA LYS A 247 -5.79 -9.28 -18.50
C LYS A 247 -4.88 -8.10 -18.13
N GLN A 248 -3.56 -8.27 -18.22
CA GLN A 248 -2.55 -7.30 -17.81
C GLN A 248 -2.14 -6.31 -18.93
N TRP A 249 -3.03 -6.02 -19.89
CA TRP A 249 -2.72 -5.15 -21.03
C TRP A 249 -2.23 -3.74 -20.63
N ARG A 250 -2.68 -3.21 -19.48
CA ARG A 250 -2.23 -1.89 -18.97
C ARG A 250 -0.77 -1.94 -18.52
N GLN A 251 -0.39 -3.00 -17.82
CA GLN A 251 0.96 -3.27 -17.36
C GLN A 251 1.89 -3.46 -18.57
N GLN A 252 1.49 -4.28 -19.54
CA GLN A 252 2.24 -4.48 -20.78
C GLN A 252 2.48 -3.15 -21.51
N ARG A 253 1.44 -2.30 -21.65
CA ARG A 253 1.58 -0.98 -22.27
C ARG A 253 2.53 -0.05 -21.49
N TYR A 254 2.59 -0.18 -20.17
CA TYR A 254 3.54 0.55 -19.33
C TYR A 254 4.98 0.07 -19.58
N LEU A 255 5.22 -1.25 -19.56
CA LEU A 255 6.55 -1.84 -19.74
C LEU A 255 7.17 -1.50 -21.10
N ASN A 256 6.35 -1.40 -22.16
CA ASN A 256 6.80 -0.97 -23.50
C ASN A 256 7.39 0.45 -23.54
N LYS A 257 7.19 1.26 -22.49
CA LYS A 257 7.65 2.64 -22.40
C LYS A 257 8.62 2.89 -21.25
N ALA A 258 8.80 1.92 -20.36
CA ALA A 258 9.61 2.07 -19.17
C ALA A 258 11.10 1.86 -19.48
N GLU A 259 11.98 2.56 -18.75
CA GLU A 259 13.43 2.32 -18.80
C GLU A 259 13.78 1.11 -17.94
N LEU A 260 13.64 -0.09 -18.52
CA LEU A 260 13.78 -1.35 -17.78
C LEU A 260 15.23 -1.85 -17.64
N HIS A 261 16.20 -1.18 -18.27
CA HIS A 261 17.62 -1.56 -18.22
C HIS A 261 17.84 -3.07 -18.42
N GLN A 262 18.45 -3.77 -17.45
CA GLN A 262 18.70 -5.22 -17.54
C GLN A 262 17.42 -6.06 -17.55
N TRP A 263 16.30 -5.54 -17.04
CA TRP A 263 15.01 -6.21 -17.06
C TRP A 263 14.29 -6.11 -18.41
N HIS A 264 14.83 -5.35 -19.39
CA HIS A 264 14.22 -5.20 -20.70
C HIS A 264 14.06 -6.54 -21.43
N ASN A 265 15.09 -7.39 -21.38
CA ASN A 265 15.04 -8.72 -21.99
C ASN A 265 13.99 -9.61 -21.31
N LEU A 266 13.90 -9.57 -19.98
CA LEU A 266 12.87 -10.31 -19.25
C LEU A 266 11.48 -9.85 -19.70
N ALA A 267 11.20 -8.55 -19.71
CA ALA A 267 9.90 -8.02 -20.10
C ALA A 267 9.52 -8.41 -21.55
N ASN A 268 10.48 -8.34 -22.48
CA ASN A 268 10.28 -8.79 -23.86
C ASN A 268 9.95 -10.28 -23.93
N CYS A 269 10.65 -11.12 -23.16
CA CYS A 269 10.37 -12.54 -23.10
C CYS A 269 8.99 -12.85 -22.47
N LEU A 270 8.60 -12.15 -21.40
CA LEU A 270 7.26 -12.29 -20.82
C LEU A 270 6.19 -11.96 -21.87
N GLN A 271 6.40 -10.91 -22.66
CA GLN A 271 5.47 -10.53 -23.72
C GLN A 271 5.45 -11.55 -24.87
N GLN A 272 6.63 -11.96 -25.35
CA GLN A 272 6.76 -12.90 -26.46
C GLN A 272 6.10 -14.25 -26.16
N TYR A 273 6.26 -14.73 -24.93
CA TYR A 273 5.77 -16.04 -24.51
C TYR A 273 4.49 -15.99 -23.67
N ARG A 274 3.92 -14.79 -23.48
CA ARG A 274 2.69 -14.53 -22.70
C ARG A 274 2.76 -15.14 -21.30
N ILE A 275 3.83 -14.83 -20.57
CA ILE A 275 4.14 -15.45 -19.27
C ILE A 275 3.51 -14.65 -18.12
N SER A 276 2.68 -15.32 -17.33
CA SER A 276 2.26 -14.97 -15.98
C SER A 276 2.43 -16.18 -15.06
N ILE A 277 3.38 -16.10 -14.13
CA ILE A 277 3.65 -17.17 -13.16
C ILE A 277 3.61 -16.59 -11.75
N LYS A 278 2.73 -17.14 -10.94
CA LYS A 278 2.52 -16.68 -9.56
C LYS A 278 3.60 -17.19 -8.62
N GLN A 279 3.92 -16.42 -7.59
CA GLN A 279 4.90 -16.81 -6.57
C GLN A 279 4.56 -18.17 -5.93
N GLN A 280 3.28 -18.50 -5.78
CA GLN A 280 2.82 -19.79 -5.26
C GLN A 280 3.22 -20.96 -6.18
N HIS A 281 3.24 -20.76 -7.51
CA HIS A 281 3.79 -21.76 -8.43
C HIS A 281 5.31 -21.88 -8.28
N MET A 282 6.02 -20.78 -8.06
CA MET A 282 7.46 -20.82 -7.81
C MET A 282 7.79 -21.62 -6.54
N LEU A 283 7.01 -21.42 -5.47
CA LEU A 283 7.11 -22.16 -4.21
C LEU A 283 6.78 -23.65 -4.38
N ALA A 284 5.57 -23.95 -4.89
CA ALA A 284 5.06 -25.32 -5.01
C ALA A 284 5.95 -26.21 -5.88
N HIS A 285 6.58 -25.63 -6.90
CA HIS A 285 7.47 -26.36 -7.81
C HIS A 285 8.95 -26.23 -7.45
N LYS A 286 9.28 -25.60 -6.30
CA LYS A 286 10.65 -25.40 -5.82
C LYS A 286 11.57 -24.83 -6.89
N LEU A 287 11.09 -23.83 -7.62
CA LEU A 287 11.89 -23.18 -8.65
C LEU A 287 13.05 -22.45 -7.98
N PRO A 288 14.32 -22.76 -8.33
CA PRO A 288 15.46 -22.03 -7.77
C PRO A 288 15.34 -20.56 -8.16
N LEU A 289 15.38 -19.68 -7.15
CA LEU A 289 15.30 -18.23 -7.30
C LEU A 289 16.69 -17.61 -7.24
N THR A 290 16.87 -16.53 -7.99
CA THR A 290 18.11 -15.74 -8.05
C THR A 290 17.79 -14.24 -8.05
N LEU A 291 18.81 -13.41 -7.85
CA LEU A 291 18.68 -11.96 -8.01
C LEU A 291 18.89 -11.55 -9.47
N MET A 292 18.03 -10.66 -9.94
CA MET A 292 18.12 -9.99 -11.23
C MET A 292 18.32 -8.48 -11.03
N PRO A 293 19.54 -7.96 -11.14
CA PRO A 293 19.81 -6.55 -10.91
C PRO A 293 19.19 -5.69 -12.02
N LEU A 294 18.72 -4.49 -11.68
CA LEU A 294 18.20 -3.50 -12.63
C LEU A 294 19.34 -2.92 -13.48
N HIS A 295 20.49 -2.66 -12.86
CA HIS A 295 21.69 -2.14 -13.50
C HIS A 295 22.86 -3.12 -13.36
N SER A 296 23.82 -3.08 -14.28
CA SER A 296 24.98 -3.98 -14.32
C SER A 296 25.95 -3.85 -13.14
N SER A 297 25.74 -2.86 -12.27
CA SER A 297 26.57 -2.58 -11.09
C SER A 297 25.79 -2.99 -9.86
N PHE A 298 26.14 -4.15 -9.30
CA PHE A 298 25.56 -4.66 -8.06
C PHE A 298 26.66 -4.95 -7.04
#